data_AF-A0AAN8T5K4-F1
#
_entry.id   AF-A0AAN8T5K4-F1
#
_cell.length_a   1.000
_cell.length_b   1.000
_cell.length_c   1.000
_cell.angle_alpha   90.00
_cell.angle_beta   90.00
_cell.angle_gamma   90.00
#
_symmetry.space_group_name_H-M   'P 1'
#
loop_
_entity.id
_entity.type
_entity.pdbx_description
1 polymer ?
#
loop_
_entity_poly.entity_id
_entity_poly.type
_entity_poly.pdbx_seq_one_letter_code
_entity_poly.pdbx_strand_id
1 'polypeptide(L)'
;MNKYCVNGFKFQTEKVFRNKKTNNSGVYIQGDVDGTSQTIEYYGVIYEIIEVRYSGCPKKKIVLFRYEWLDPSHRGTKMNHQHNIIEVKHTRKYRSYDPFIIAQNAKQVYYASYQLRRDKVDW
;
A
#
# COMPACT_ATOMS: atom_id res chain seq x y z
N MET A 1 5.28 -11.26 -11.70
CA MET A 1 6.15 -10.12 -12.05
C MET A 1 6.67 -9.49 -10.75
N ASN A 2 7.90 -8.96 -10.72
CA ASN A 2 8.54 -8.53 -9.47
C ASN A 2 8.63 -7.00 -9.29
N LYS A 3 8.45 -6.25 -10.39
CA LYS A 3 8.46 -4.79 -10.42
C LYS A 3 7.49 -4.29 -11.48
N TYR A 4 6.90 -3.12 -11.29
CA TYR A 4 6.06 -2.47 -12.30
C TYR A 4 6.18 -0.95 -12.21
N CYS A 5 6.17 -0.27 -13.36
CA CYS A 5 6.20 1.19 -13.42
C CYS A 5 4.83 1.73 -13.81
N VAL A 6 4.26 2.60 -12.99
CA VAL A 6 2.97 3.28 -13.22
C VAL A 6 2.94 4.59 -12.45
N ASN A 7 2.22 5.60 -12.97
CA ASN A 7 2.09 6.92 -12.35
C ASN A 7 3.43 7.61 -12.01
N GLY A 8 4.50 7.31 -12.77
CA GLY A 8 5.85 7.84 -12.52
C GLY A 8 6.64 7.10 -11.43
N PHE A 9 6.05 6.09 -10.77
CA PHE A 9 6.68 5.32 -9.69
C PHE A 9 7.06 3.92 -10.14
N LYS A 10 8.10 3.35 -9.51
CA LYS A 10 8.54 1.96 -9.72
C LYS A 10 8.20 1.14 -8.48
N PHE A 11 7.09 0.42 -8.55
CA PHE A 11 6.65 -0.50 -7.50
C PHE A 11 7.46 -1.80 -7.55
N GLN A 12 7.72 -2.38 -6.38
CA GLN A 12 8.42 -3.66 -6.24
C GLN A 12 7.67 -4.53 -5.23
N THR A 13 7.73 -5.85 -5.37
CA THR A 13 7.16 -6.75 -4.37
C THR A 13 8.04 -6.80 -3.11
N GLU A 14 7.42 -7.04 -1.95
CA GLU A 14 8.12 -7.18 -0.66
C GLU A 14 9.25 -8.22 -0.72
N LYS A 15 9.05 -9.34 -1.42
CA LYS A 15 10.07 -10.39 -1.60
C LYS A 15 11.37 -9.87 -2.24
N VAL A 16 11.29 -8.84 -3.08
CA VAL A 16 12.46 -8.24 -3.76
C VAL A 16 13.18 -7.24 -2.85
N PHE A 17 12.45 -6.66 -1.88
CA PHE A 17 12.99 -5.71 -0.91
C PHE A 17 13.95 -6.37 0.07
N ARG A 18 13.73 -7.63 0.46
CA ARG A 18 14.45 -8.30 1.57
C ARG A 18 15.99 -8.20 1.50
N ASN A 19 16.55 -7.94 0.31
CA ASN A 19 17.99 -7.78 0.06
C ASN A 19 18.39 -6.40 -0.52
N LYS A 20 17.58 -5.34 -0.38
CA LYS A 20 17.82 -4.03 -1.03
C LYS A 20 17.69 -2.84 -0.10
N LYS A 21 18.44 -1.78 -0.42
CA LYS A 21 18.44 -0.50 0.32
C LYS A 21 17.15 0.32 0.15
N THR A 22 16.44 0.18 -0.97
CA THR A 22 15.22 0.96 -1.26
C THR A 22 13.98 0.07 -1.19
N ASN A 23 13.04 0.46 -0.32
CA ASN A 23 11.76 -0.20 -0.19
C ASN A 23 10.69 0.53 -1.01
N ASN A 24 10.29 -0.07 -2.11
CA ASN A 24 9.32 0.48 -3.05
C ASN A 24 8.03 -0.37 -3.09
N SER A 25 7.76 -1.15 -2.05
CA SER A 25 6.56 -2.01 -1.97
C SER A 25 5.38 -1.35 -1.28
N GLY A 26 5.56 -0.18 -0.67
CA GLY A 26 4.46 0.54 -0.03
C GLY A 26 3.47 1.11 -1.04
N VAL A 27 2.19 0.97 -0.73
CA VAL A 27 1.09 1.46 -1.54
C VAL A 27 0.09 2.25 -0.70
N TYR A 28 -0.43 3.31 -1.30
CA TYR A 28 -1.50 4.15 -0.78
C TYR A 28 -2.66 4.19 -1.77
N ILE A 29 -3.88 4.11 -1.24
CA ILE A 29 -5.12 4.38 -1.96
C ILE A 29 -6.01 5.27 -1.11
N GLN A 30 -6.59 6.27 -1.76
CA GLN A 30 -7.69 7.04 -1.22
C GLN A 30 -8.98 6.27 -1.46
N GLY A 31 -9.65 5.85 -0.38
CA GLY A 31 -10.95 5.18 -0.44
C GLY A 31 -12.09 6.16 -0.68
N ASP A 32 -13.32 5.65 -0.59
CA ASP A 32 -14.51 6.48 -0.71
C ASP A 32 -14.73 7.33 0.54
N VAL A 33 -15.47 8.44 0.33
CA VAL A 33 -15.95 9.30 1.40
C VAL A 33 -17.02 8.54 2.15
N ASP A 34 -16.80 8.30 3.45
CA ASP A 34 -17.80 7.66 4.29
C ASP A 34 -18.99 8.61 4.54
N GLY A 35 -20.06 8.09 5.16
CA GLY A 35 -21.24 8.88 5.52
C GLY A 35 -20.96 10.04 6.49
N THR A 36 -19.71 10.22 6.94
CA THR A 36 -19.26 11.32 7.82
C THR A 36 -18.41 12.37 7.10
N SER A 37 -18.35 12.32 5.76
CA SER A 37 -17.53 13.22 4.93
C SER A 37 -16.02 13.06 5.13
N GLN A 38 -15.57 11.97 5.74
CA GLN A 38 -14.16 11.65 5.88
C GLN A 38 -13.78 10.60 4.83
N THR A 39 -12.65 10.82 4.16
CA THR A 39 -12.12 9.85 3.20
C THR A 39 -11.26 8.84 3.94
N ILE A 40 -11.57 7.55 3.81
CA ILE A 40 -10.76 6.51 4.44
C ILE A 40 -9.51 6.28 3.60
N GLU A 41 -8.34 6.46 4.20
CA GLU A 41 -7.05 6.21 3.56
C GLU A 41 -6.56 4.79 3.85
N TYR A 42 -6.13 4.08 2.81
CA TYR A 42 -5.63 2.72 2.90
C TYR A 42 -4.14 2.67 2.60
N TYR A 43 -3.40 2.01 3.49
CA TYR A 43 -1.96 1.82 3.43
C TYR A 43 -1.65 0.34 3.43
N GLY A 44 -0.81 -0.10 2.51
CA GLY A 44 -0.50 -1.52 2.37
C GLY A 44 0.88 -1.81 1.78
N VAL A 45 1.20 -3.09 1.74
CA VAL A 45 2.45 -3.60 1.19
C VAL A 45 2.15 -4.54 0.04
N ILE A 46 2.77 -4.30 -1.12
CA ILE A 46 2.61 -5.14 -2.31
C ILE A 46 3.33 -6.47 -2.10
N TYR A 47 2.55 -7.55 -2.15
CA TYR A 47 3.05 -8.91 -2.08
C TYR A 47 3.26 -9.51 -3.48
N GLU A 48 2.40 -9.16 -4.44
CA GLU A 48 2.44 -9.74 -5.79
C GLU A 48 1.97 -8.74 -6.85
N ILE A 49 2.52 -8.86 -8.06
CA ILE A 49 2.08 -8.09 -9.23
C ILE A 49 1.63 -9.05 -10.31
N ILE A 50 0.36 -8.91 -10.70
CA ILE A 50 -0.36 -9.78 -11.61
C ILE A 50 -0.74 -8.98 -12.85
N GLU A 51 -0.37 -9.46 -14.03
CA GLU A 51 -0.81 -8.90 -15.31
C GLU A 51 -1.89 -9.82 -15.90
N VAL A 52 -3.09 -9.27 -16.08
CA VAL A 52 -4.22 -9.96 -16.69
C VAL A 52 -4.36 -9.48 -18.13
N ARG A 53 -4.38 -10.41 -19.07
CA ARG A 53 -4.53 -10.15 -20.51
C ARG A 53 -5.88 -10.68 -20.97
N TYR A 54 -6.65 -9.82 -21.64
CA TYR A 54 -7.93 -10.22 -22.22
C TYR A 54 -7.68 -10.71 -23.65
N SER A 55 -8.19 -11.90 -23.96
CA SER A 55 -8.26 -12.42 -25.32
C SER A 55 -9.34 -11.67 -26.10
N GLY A 56 -8.95 -10.92 -27.13
CA GLY A 56 -9.88 -10.16 -27.96
C GLY A 56 -9.18 -9.06 -28.75
N CYS A 57 -9.94 -8.40 -29.64
CA CYS A 57 -9.49 -7.22 -30.38
C CYS A 57 -10.33 -6.00 -29.97
N PRO A 58 -9.73 -4.89 -29.52
CA PRO A 58 -8.29 -4.71 -29.31
C PRO A 58 -7.78 -5.53 -28.12
N LYS A 59 -6.49 -5.92 -28.15
CA LYS A 59 -5.83 -6.58 -27.03
C LYS A 59 -5.82 -5.64 -25.83
N LYS A 60 -6.49 -6.01 -24.75
CA LYS A 60 -6.52 -5.25 -23.50
C LYS A 60 -5.69 -5.95 -22.42
N LYS A 61 -5.04 -5.17 -21.58
CA LYS A 61 -4.33 -5.67 -20.39
C LYS A 61 -4.65 -4.79 -19.19
N ILE A 62 -4.71 -5.40 -18.02
CA ILE A 62 -4.82 -4.72 -16.73
C ILE A 62 -3.76 -5.27 -15.78
N VAL A 63 -3.20 -4.41 -14.94
CA VAL A 63 -2.23 -4.83 -13.91
C VAL A 63 -2.86 -4.65 -12.55
N LEU A 64 -2.87 -5.73 -11.79
CA LEU A 64 -3.37 -5.80 -10.43
C LEU A 64 -2.18 -5.93 -9.47
N PHE A 65 -2.25 -5.21 -8.36
CA PHE A 65 -1.39 -5.44 -7.22
C PHE A 65 -2.14 -6.26 -6.18
N ARG A 66 -1.55 -7.38 -5.78
CA ARG A 66 -1.94 -8.07 -4.56
C ARG A 66 -1.17 -7.48 -3.41
N TYR A 67 -1.88 -7.07 -2.37
CA TYR A 67 -1.27 -6.41 -1.22
C TYR A 67 -1.70 -7.07 0.09
N GLU A 68 -1.08 -6.62 1.16
CA GLU A 68 -1.53 -6.80 2.53
C GLU A 68 -1.84 -5.42 3.11
N TRP A 69 -3.12 -5.17 3.40
CA TRP A 69 -3.57 -3.91 3.98
C TRP A 69 -3.24 -3.83 5.47
N LEU A 70 -2.77 -2.67 5.90
CA LEU A 70 -2.68 -2.29 7.30
C LEU A 70 -4.07 -1.86 7.80
N ASP A 71 -4.31 -1.96 9.11
CA ASP A 71 -5.60 -1.58 9.70
C ASP A 71 -5.82 -0.05 9.58
N PRO A 72 -6.81 0.40 8.79
CA PRO A 72 -7.07 1.82 8.57
C PRO A 72 -7.79 2.49 9.74
N SER A 73 -8.25 1.72 10.75
CA SER A 73 -8.87 2.29 11.95
C SER A 73 -7.84 3.03 12.81
N HIS A 74 -8.32 3.92 13.69
CA HIS A 74 -7.50 4.64 14.68
C HIS A 74 -6.59 3.75 15.56
N ARG A 75 -6.84 2.44 15.59
CA ARG A 75 -6.04 1.45 16.33
C ARG A 75 -4.84 0.93 15.54
N GLY A 76 -4.83 1.12 14.22
CA GLY A 76 -3.78 0.70 13.31
C GLY A 76 -3.13 1.86 12.56
N THR A 77 -3.89 2.91 12.23
CA THR A 77 -3.38 4.08 11.50
C THR A 77 -3.70 5.34 12.29
N LYS A 78 -2.71 6.23 12.44
CA LYS A 78 -2.85 7.51 13.14
C LYS A 78 -2.21 8.63 12.36
N MET A 79 -2.90 9.76 12.28
CA MET A 79 -2.34 10.99 11.71
C MET A 79 -1.71 11.83 12.81
N ASN A 80 -0.42 12.13 12.68
CA ASN A 80 0.26 13.14 13.50
C ASN A 80 0.15 14.50 12.81
N HIS A 81 -0.89 15.26 13.18
CA HIS A 81 -1.18 16.58 12.59
C HIS A 81 -0.06 17.61 12.77
N GLN A 82 0.82 17.46 13.76
CA GLN A 82 1.92 18.41 13.97
C GLN A 82 3.02 18.29 12.91
N HIS A 83 3.20 17.10 12.34
CA HIS A 83 4.31 16.80 11.43
C HIS A 83 3.83 16.30 10.06
N ASN A 84 2.52 16.18 9.84
CA ASN A 84 1.92 15.54 8.66
C ASN A 84 2.49 14.14 8.39
N ILE A 85 2.77 13.40 9.47
CA ILE A 85 3.25 12.01 9.41
C ILE A 85 2.09 11.07 9.69
N ILE A 86 1.96 10.03 8.88
CA ILE A 86 1.04 8.93 9.12
C ILE A 86 1.80 7.81 9.83
N GLU A 87 1.36 7.47 11.03
CA GLU A 87 1.89 6.36 11.82
C GLU A 87 1.05 5.11 11.53
N VAL A 88 1.70 3.99 11.18
CA VAL A 88 1.01 2.75 10.80
C VAL A 88 1.52 1.56 11.59
N LYS A 89 0.63 0.92 12.34
CA LYS A 89 0.95 -0.26 13.13
C LYS A 89 1.17 -1.48 12.22
N HIS A 90 2.43 -1.78 11.92
CA HIS A 90 2.84 -2.87 11.02
C HIS A 90 2.33 -4.26 11.45
N THR A 91 2.07 -4.47 12.74
CA THR A 91 1.54 -5.74 13.27
C THR A 91 0.03 -5.88 13.11
N ARG A 92 -0.69 -4.81 12.72
CA ARG A 92 -2.15 -4.79 12.66
C ARG A 92 -2.63 -4.70 11.21
N LYS A 93 -3.28 -5.77 10.77
CA LYS A 93 -3.75 -5.94 9.40
C LYS A 93 -5.24 -5.69 9.28
N TYR A 94 -5.66 -5.21 8.12
CA TYR A 94 -7.08 -5.12 7.77
C TYR A 94 -7.66 -6.52 7.63
N ARG A 95 -8.82 -6.77 8.26
CA ARG A 95 -9.38 -8.13 8.36
C ARG A 95 -10.28 -8.51 7.19
N SER A 96 -10.85 -7.53 6.49
CA SER A 96 -11.75 -7.82 5.37
C SER A 96 -10.95 -8.31 4.17
N TYR A 97 -11.52 -9.27 3.44
CA TYR A 97 -10.90 -9.80 2.23
C TYR A 97 -11.17 -8.87 1.05
N ASP A 98 -10.26 -7.93 0.85
CA ASP A 98 -10.10 -7.16 -0.39
C ASP A 98 -8.60 -7.17 -0.69
N PRO A 99 -8.11 -8.05 -1.59
CA PRO A 99 -6.67 -8.26 -1.77
C PRO A 99 -6.10 -7.63 -3.03
N PHE A 100 -6.92 -7.06 -3.94
CA PHE A 100 -6.47 -6.61 -5.25
C PHE A 100 -6.86 -5.17 -5.55
N ILE A 101 -5.93 -4.42 -6.13
CA ILE A 101 -6.16 -3.06 -6.61
C ILE A 101 -5.61 -2.93 -8.02
N ILE A 102 -6.22 -2.05 -8.80
CA ILE A 102 -5.72 -1.67 -10.11
C ILE A 102 -4.48 -0.81 -9.90
N ALA A 103 -3.36 -1.18 -10.53
CA ALA A 103 -2.08 -0.49 -10.37
C ALA A 103 -2.15 1.01 -10.72
N GLN A 104 -3.05 1.40 -11.62
CA GLN A 104 -3.28 2.80 -12.02
C GLN A 104 -3.86 3.67 -10.90
N ASN A 105 -4.57 3.09 -9.93
CA ASN A 105 -5.19 3.84 -8.82
C ASN A 105 -4.24 3.98 -7.62
N ALA A 106 -3.07 3.33 -7.68
CA ALA A 106 -2.14 3.25 -6.58
C ALA A 106 -1.14 4.42 -6.60
N LYS A 107 -0.85 4.99 -5.43
CA LYS A 107 0.33 5.85 -5.20
C LYS A 107 1.38 5.10 -4.39
N GLN A 108 2.65 5.44 -4.61
CA GLN A 108 3.75 4.84 -3.85
C GLN A 108 3.96 5.58 -2.54
N VAL A 109 4.18 4.82 -1.46
CA VAL A 109 4.59 5.35 -0.15
C VAL A 109 5.84 4.62 0.34
N TYR A 110 6.56 5.28 1.24
CA TYR A 110 7.74 4.74 1.91
C TYR A 110 7.46 4.59 3.41
N TYR A 111 7.77 3.44 3.97
CA TYR A 111 7.66 3.18 5.41
C TYR A 111 9.03 3.32 6.07
N ALA A 112 9.09 4.14 7.11
CA ALA A 112 10.30 4.36 7.91
C ALA A 112 10.04 3.93 9.35
N SER A 113 10.90 3.07 9.90
CA SER A 113 10.81 2.64 11.30
C SER A 113 11.18 3.79 12.26
N TYR A 114 10.56 3.81 13.44
CA TYR A 114 10.97 4.72 14.51
C TYR A 114 12.38 4.37 15.02
N GLN A 115 13.38 5.17 14.62
CA GLN A 115 14.79 4.94 14.96
C GLN A 115 15.08 5.06 16.47
N LEU A 116 14.25 5.77 17.25
CA LEU A 116 14.57 6.17 18.63
C LEU A 116 13.44 5.94 19.65
N ARG A 117 12.33 5.30 19.26
CA ARG A 117 11.18 5.06 20.16
C ARG A 117 10.89 3.58 20.30
N ARG A 118 11.49 2.98 21.34
CA ARG A 118 11.29 1.54 21.65
C ARG A 118 9.84 1.20 21.96
N ASP A 119 9.09 2.15 22.51
CA ASP A 119 7.64 2.03 22.76
C ASP A 119 6.80 1.99 21.48
N LYS A 120 7.39 2.37 20.34
CA LYS A 120 6.74 2.41 19.02
C LYS A 120 7.34 1.41 18.02
N VAL A 121 8.02 0.36 18.48
CA VAL A 121 8.57 -0.67 17.58
C VAL A 121 7.51 -1.32 16.68
N ASP A 122 6.29 -1.45 17.19
CA ASP A 122 5.17 -2.02 16.43
C ASP A 122 4.48 -1.01 15.48
N TRP A 123 4.83 0.27 15.57
CA TRP A 123 4.21 1.41 14.88
C TRP A 123 5.06 1.97 13.74
#